data_AF-A0A380NYV2-F1
#
_entry.id   AF-A0A380NYV2-F1
#
_cell.length_a   1.000
_cell.length_b   1.000
_cell.length_c   1.000
_cell.angle_alpha   90.00
_cell.angle_beta   90.00
_cell.angle_gamma   90.00
#
_symmetry.space_group_name_H-M   'P 1'
#
loop_
_entity.id
_entity.type
_entity.pdbx_description
1 polymer ?
#
loop_
_entity_poly.entity_id
_entity_poly.type
_entity_poly.pdbx_seq_one_letter_code
_entity_poly.pdbx_strand_id
1 'polypeptide(L)'
;MSAIRKAIDESKPDFVVIDSIQTMQQPDISSAIGSVAQIRETTAELLQIAKTNGITIFIVGHVTKEGAIAGPKILEHMVDTVLYFEGDNQRSYRLLRAAKIVSVQLMN
;
A
#
# COMPACT_ATOMS: atom_id res chain seq x y z
N MET A 1 7.98 1.74 11.42
CA MET A 1 7.81 3.01 10.69
C MET A 1 9.00 3.97 10.82
N SER A 2 9.45 4.32 12.03
CA SER A 2 10.55 5.30 12.25
C SER A 2 11.77 5.12 11.34
N ALA A 3 12.30 3.89 11.21
CA ALA A 3 13.45 3.62 10.33
C ALA A 3 13.16 3.89 8.84
N ILE A 4 11.94 3.60 8.36
CA ILE A 4 11.52 3.83 6.98
C ILE A 4 11.42 5.34 6.72
N ARG A 5 10.81 6.09 7.63
CA ARG A 5 10.74 7.56 7.53
C ARG A 5 12.13 8.17 7.48
N LYS A 6 13.02 7.77 8.37
CA LYS A 6 14.42 8.22 8.36
C LYS A 6 15.10 7.93 7.02
N ALA A 7 14.95 6.73 6.48
CA ALA A 7 15.52 6.37 5.19
C ALA A 7 14.97 7.23 4.04
N ILE A 8 13.67 7.52 4.04
CA ILE A 8 13.03 8.42 3.05
C ILE A 8 13.57 9.83 3.18
N ASP A 9 13.71 10.36 4.40
CA ASP A 9 14.20 11.72 4.64
C ASP A 9 15.67 11.90 4.23
N GLU A 10 16.49 10.85 4.43
CA GLU A 10 17.91 10.83 4.06
C GLU A 10 18.12 10.67 2.54
N SER A 11 17.37 9.75 1.92
CA SER A 11 17.55 9.43 0.50
C SER A 11 16.77 10.31 -0.46
N LYS A 12 15.72 10.99 0.01
CA LYS A 12 14.81 11.83 -0.77
C LYS A 12 14.38 11.17 -2.10
N PRO A 13 13.79 9.97 -2.06
CA PRO A 13 13.51 9.22 -3.27
C PRO A 13 12.29 9.78 -4.00
N ASP A 14 12.25 9.69 -5.32
CA ASP A 14 11.04 10.02 -6.10
C ASP A 14 9.92 8.98 -5.89
N PHE A 15 10.31 7.72 -5.61
CA PHE A 15 9.41 6.58 -5.47
C PHE A 15 9.82 5.65 -4.32
N VAL A 16 8.83 5.09 -3.62
CA VAL A 16 9.02 4.07 -2.58
C VAL A 16 8.12 2.88 -2.87
N VAL A 17 8.64 1.66 -2.67
CA VAL A 17 7.87 0.42 -2.81
C VAL A 17 7.87 -0.31 -1.46
N ILE A 18 6.67 -0.63 -0.98
CA ILE A 18 6.45 -1.39 0.25
C ILE A 18 5.96 -2.79 -0.11
N ASP A 19 6.83 -3.80 0.03
CA ASP A 19 6.51 -5.21 -0.22
C ASP A 19 6.76 -6.07 1.04
N SER A 20 5.75 -6.38 1.87
CA SER A 20 4.32 -6.08 1.73
C SER A 20 3.76 -5.39 2.97
N ILE A 21 2.62 -4.71 2.83
CA ILE A 21 2.04 -3.91 3.93
C ILE A 21 1.72 -4.74 5.17
N GLN A 22 1.40 -6.02 5.00
CA GLN A 22 1.09 -6.94 6.11
C GLN A 22 2.27 -7.17 7.05
N THR A 23 3.51 -6.99 6.60
CA THR A 23 4.72 -7.25 7.41
C THR A 23 5.22 -6.02 8.14
N MET A 24 4.69 -4.84 7.84
CA MET A 24 5.04 -3.62 8.53
C MET A 24 4.53 -3.67 9.96
N GLN A 25 5.25 -3.03 10.89
CA GLN A 25 4.86 -2.94 12.30
C GLN A 25 4.99 -1.50 12.79
N GLN A 26 4.07 -1.14 13.68
CA GLN A 26 4.04 0.15 14.34
C GLN A 26 3.82 -0.09 15.84
N PRO A 27 4.83 0.15 16.69
CA PRO A 27 4.77 -0.17 18.11
C PRO A 27 3.60 0.50 18.84
N ASP A 28 3.18 1.67 18.36
CA ASP A 28 2.13 2.47 18.99
C ASP A 28 0.70 1.98 18.65
N ILE A 29 0.57 0.99 17.78
CA ILE A 29 -0.72 0.41 17.40
C ILE A 29 -0.91 -0.91 18.13
N SER A 30 -1.81 -0.93 19.12
CA SER A 30 -2.25 -2.14 19.81
C SER A 30 -3.18 -2.98 18.93
N SER A 31 -2.62 -3.58 17.88
CA SER A 31 -3.32 -4.50 16.99
C SER A 31 -2.37 -5.58 16.47
N ALA A 32 -2.93 -6.73 16.10
CA ALA A 32 -2.13 -7.81 15.53
C ALA A 32 -1.49 -7.38 14.20
N ILE A 33 -0.30 -7.88 13.94
CA ILE A 33 0.43 -7.67 12.69
C ILE A 33 -0.36 -8.32 11.55
N GLY A 34 -0.50 -7.61 10.43
CA GLY A 34 -1.34 -8.02 9.31
C GLY A 34 -2.85 -7.87 9.56
N SER A 35 -3.27 -7.35 10.72
CA SER A 35 -4.68 -7.05 10.95
C SER A 35 -5.15 -5.87 10.09
N VAL A 36 -6.46 -5.83 9.83
CA VAL A 36 -7.09 -4.74 9.06
C VAL A 36 -6.82 -3.36 9.68
N ALA A 37 -6.90 -3.26 11.01
CA ALA A 37 -6.64 -2.02 11.73
C ALA A 37 -5.20 -1.55 11.52
N GLN A 38 -4.23 -2.45 11.71
CA GLN A 38 -2.81 -2.14 11.50
C GLN A 38 -2.52 -1.67 10.07
N ILE A 39 -3.04 -2.40 9.08
CA ILE A 39 -2.79 -2.12 7.66
C ILE A 39 -3.37 -0.75 7.28
N ARG A 40 -4.57 -0.42 7.77
CA ARG A 40 -5.19 0.89 7.52
C ARG A 40 -4.35 2.02 8.08
N GLU A 41 -3.91 1.93 9.32
CA GLU A 41 -3.13 3.01 9.92
C GLU A 41 -1.73 3.14 9.34
N THR A 42 -1.08 2.01 9.06
CA THR A 42 0.21 2.04 8.36
C THR A 42 0.07 2.70 6.98
N THR A 43 -1.01 2.40 6.26
CA THR A 43 -1.32 3.03 4.96
C THR A 43 -1.61 4.52 5.11
N ALA A 44 -2.34 4.94 6.15
CA ALA A 44 -2.62 6.34 6.41
C ALA A 44 -1.33 7.15 6.66
N GLU A 45 -0.39 6.60 7.42
CA GLU A 45 0.90 7.26 7.64
C GLU A 45 1.75 7.29 6.37
N LEU A 46 1.79 6.21 5.57
CA LEU A 46 2.46 6.22 4.28
C LEU A 46 1.88 7.27 3.33
N LEU A 47 0.55 7.42 3.28
CA LEU A 47 -0.11 8.47 2.49
C LEU A 47 0.27 9.87 2.96
N GLN A 48 0.42 10.07 4.27
CA GLN A 48 0.91 11.34 4.81
C GLN A 48 2.34 11.62 4.37
N ILE A 49 3.24 10.62 4.46
CA ILE A 49 4.63 10.74 3.98
C ILE A 49 4.65 11.07 2.48
N ALA A 50 3.85 10.36 1.68
CA ALA A 50 3.73 10.58 0.24
C ALA A 50 3.41 12.04 -0.09
N LYS A 51 2.37 12.58 0.57
CA LYS A 51 1.92 13.96 0.36
C LYS A 51 2.93 15.00 0.87
N THR A 52 3.49 14.80 2.05
CA THR A 52 4.44 15.76 2.64
C THR A 52 5.73 15.87 1.83
N ASN A 53 6.22 14.75 1.30
CA ASN A 53 7.51 14.70 0.61
C ASN A 53 7.36 14.77 -0.92
N GLY A 54 6.13 14.75 -1.46
CA GLY A 54 5.87 14.75 -2.90
C GLY A 54 6.33 13.45 -3.59
N ILE A 55 6.29 12.32 -2.88
CA ILE A 55 6.81 11.03 -3.35
C ILE A 55 5.66 10.10 -3.74
N THR A 56 5.90 9.25 -4.73
CA THR A 56 4.94 8.20 -5.11
C THR A 56 5.24 6.92 -4.31
N ILE A 57 4.23 6.39 -3.61
CA ILE A 57 4.39 5.16 -2.83
C ILE A 57 3.53 4.03 -3.41
N PHE A 58 4.19 2.93 -3.78
CA PHE A 58 3.55 1.68 -4.13
C PHE A 58 3.44 0.79 -2.90
N ILE A 59 2.25 0.21 -2.68
CA ILE A 59 1.97 -0.69 -1.57
C ILE A 59 1.54 -2.03 -2.13
N VAL A 60 2.29 -3.08 -1.80
CA VAL A 60 1.94 -4.46 -2.14
C VAL A 60 1.11 -5.06 -1.01
N GLY A 61 -0.04 -5.62 -1.37
CA GLY A 61 -0.93 -6.34 -0.47
C GLY A 61 -1.29 -7.72 -1.04
N HIS A 62 -0.90 -8.77 -0.34
CA HIS A 62 -1.32 -10.13 -0.62
C HIS A 62 -2.81 -10.38 -0.28
N VAL A 63 -3.52 -11.07 -1.17
CA VAL A 63 -4.89 -11.56 -0.92
C VAL A 63 -4.80 -12.93 -0.25
N THR A 64 -5.50 -13.14 0.86
CA THR A 64 -5.55 -14.44 1.55
C THR A 64 -6.62 -15.37 0.95
N LYS A 65 -6.52 -16.68 1.26
CA LYS A 65 -7.36 -17.76 0.69
C LYS A 65 -8.88 -17.57 0.89
N GLU A 66 -9.29 -16.84 1.92
CA GLU A 66 -10.71 -16.55 2.20
C GLU A 66 -11.20 -15.24 1.55
N GLY A 67 -10.36 -14.56 0.78
CA GLY A 67 -10.69 -13.30 0.11
C GLY A 67 -10.90 -12.10 1.05
N ALA A 68 -10.85 -12.33 2.37
CA ALA A 68 -11.29 -11.38 3.38
C ALA A 68 -10.18 -10.54 4.03
N ILE A 69 -8.93 -11.02 4.07
CA ILE A 69 -7.86 -10.31 4.79
C ILE A 69 -6.90 -9.66 3.80
N ALA A 70 -6.81 -8.33 3.90
CA ALA A 70 -5.76 -7.49 3.33
C ALA A 70 -5.72 -7.30 1.81
N GLY A 71 -6.83 -7.57 1.11
CA GLY A 71 -6.94 -7.17 -0.30
C GLY A 71 -7.02 -5.64 -0.46
N PRO A 72 -6.69 -5.10 -1.65
CA PRO A 72 -6.82 -3.68 -1.96
C PRO A 72 -8.18 -3.08 -1.62
N LYS A 73 -9.25 -3.88 -1.61
CA LYS A 73 -10.62 -3.49 -1.22
C LYS A 73 -10.71 -2.73 0.10
N ILE A 74 -9.94 -3.15 1.11
CA ILE A 74 -9.96 -2.51 2.44
C ILE A 74 -9.36 -1.11 2.39
N LEU A 75 -8.38 -0.92 1.51
CA LEU A 75 -7.65 0.34 1.31
C LEU A 75 -8.18 1.13 0.12
N GLU A 76 -9.15 0.60 -0.62
CA GLU A 76 -9.58 1.10 -1.92
C GLU A 76 -10.09 2.53 -1.83
N HIS A 77 -10.76 2.88 -0.73
CA HIS A 77 -11.20 4.25 -0.49
C HIS A 77 -10.07 5.19 -0.04
N MET A 78 -8.98 4.66 0.52
CA MET A 78 -7.87 5.44 1.07
C MET A 78 -6.81 5.82 0.02
N VAL A 79 -6.64 5.00 -1.02
CA VAL A 79 -5.58 5.16 -2.03
C VAL A 79 -6.09 5.75 -3.33
N ASP A 80 -5.21 6.40 -4.09
CA ASP A 80 -5.58 7.01 -5.38
C ASP A 80 -5.74 5.96 -6.48
N THR A 81 -4.88 4.94 -6.49
CA THR A 81 -4.90 3.88 -7.51
C THR A 81 -4.95 2.50 -6.87
N VAL A 82 -5.80 1.62 -7.41
CA VAL A 82 -5.86 0.20 -7.05
C VAL A 82 -5.62 -0.64 -8.29
N LEU A 83 -4.56 -1.45 -8.25
CA LEU A 83 -4.22 -2.43 -9.27
C LEU A 83 -4.35 -3.84 -8.71
N TYR A 84 -5.01 -4.73 -9.45
CA TYR A 84 -5.08 -6.16 -9.15
C TYR A 84 -4.18 -6.92 -10.11
N PHE A 85 -3.27 -7.74 -9.56
CA PHE A 85 -2.50 -8.68 -10.34
C PHE A 85 -3.14 -10.07 -10.22
N GLU A 86 -3.83 -10.47 -11.28
CA GLU A 86 -4.69 -11.65 -11.32
C GLU A 86 -4.11 -12.70 -12.28
N GLY A 87 -4.35 -13.98 -11.99
CA GLY A 87 -3.90 -15.07 -12.85
C GLY A 87 -4.64 -16.35 -12.52
N ASP A 88 -5.02 -17.08 -13.56
CA ASP A 88 -5.53 -18.44 -13.45
C ASP A 88 -4.34 -19.42 -13.48
N ASN A 89 -4.40 -20.51 -12.71
CA ASN A 89 -3.39 -21.56 -12.77
C ASN A 89 -3.40 -22.31 -14.12
N GLN A 90 -4.53 -22.28 -14.84
CA GLN A 90 -4.68 -22.91 -16.16
C GLN A 90 -4.17 -22.05 -17.32
N ARG A 91 -3.89 -20.76 -17.09
CA ARG A 91 -3.45 -19.82 -18.14
C ARG A 91 -2.05 -19.31 -17.83
N SER A 92 -1.19 -19.28 -18.85
CA SER A 92 0.20 -18.85 -18.71
C SER A 92 0.38 -17.33 -18.54
N TYR A 93 -0.65 -16.55 -18.87
CA TYR A 93 -0.59 -15.09 -18.72
C TYR A 93 -1.12 -14.63 -17.37
N ARG A 94 -0.54 -13.52 -16.88
CA ARG A 94 -1.03 -12.76 -15.73
C ARG A 94 -1.63 -11.44 -16.22
N LEU A 95 -2.69 -10.99 -15.59
CA LEU A 95 -3.42 -9.79 -15.95
C LEU A 95 -3.27 -8.75 -14.83
N LEU A 96 -2.85 -7.54 -15.20
CA LEU A 96 -2.85 -6.38 -14.29
C LEU A 96 -4.07 -5.52 -14.61
N ARG A 97 -5.03 -5.44 -13.68
CA ARG A 97 -6.29 -4.69 -13.83
C ARG A 97 -6.30 -3.46 -12.95
N ALA A 98 -6.54 -2.29 -13.51
CA ALA A 98 -6.87 -1.11 -12.73
C ALA A 98 -8.34 -1.20 -12.28
N ALA A 99 -8.59 -1.23 -10.97
CA ALA A 99 -9.94 -1.21 -10.41
C ALA A 99 -10.38 0.19 -9.96
N LYS A 100 -9.42 1.01 -9.52
CA LYS A 100 -9.63 2.42 -9.17
C LYS A 100 -8.47 3.24 -9.70
N ILE A 101 -8.80 4.38 -10.30
CA ILE A 101 -7.85 5.46 -10.62
C ILE A 101 -8.56 6.76 -10.27
N VAL A 102 -8.14 7.41 -9.20
CA VAL A 102 -8.53 8.78 -8.89
C VAL A 102 -7.46 9.68 -9.47
N SER A 103 -7.87 10.52 -10.41
CA SER A 103 -6.99 11.54 -10.96
C SER A 103 -6.68 12.55 -9.85
N VAL A 104 -5.50 12.44 -9.25
CA VAL A 104 -4.90 13.57 -8.54
C VAL A 104 -4.42 14.50 -9.64
N GLN A 105 -5.08 15.64 -9.82
CA GLN A 105 -4.45 16.76 -10.52
C GLN A 105 -3.13 17.00 -9.81
N LEU A 106 -2.03 16.62 -10.47
CA LEU A 106 -0.68 16.86 -10.00
C LEU A 106 -0.64 18.31 -9.54
N MET A 107 -0.41 18.50 -8.24
CA MET A 107 -0.24 19.81 -7.67
C MET A 107 0.98 20.43 -8.36
N ASN A 108 0.70 21.35 -9.28
CA ASN A 108 1.64 22.39 -9.70
C ASN A 108 1.67 23.49 -8.65
#